data_AF-D4INR8-F1
#
_entry.id   AF-D4INR8-F1
#
_cell.length_a   1.000
_cell.length_b   1.000
_cell.length_c   1.000
_cell.angle_alpha   90.00
_cell.angle_beta   90.00
_cell.angle_gamma   90.00
#
_symmetry.space_group_name_H-M   'P 1'
#
loop_
_entity.id
_entity.type
_entity.pdbx_description
1 polymer ?
#
loop_
_entity_poly.entity_id
_entity_poly.type
_entity_poly.pdbx_seq_one_letter_code
_entity_poly.pdbx_strand_id
1 'polypeptide(L)'
;MKKTAIILFLVLAIPALLTSCLFDEEDLFDKSASERIEAAKQEAKTVLESAENGWHVRYFPSPTQEFGGYNLFFKFSEGSVTVASEIESNPSTTETSLYSFGEDLGVTLNFDTKNSLINYFVHPKNPDNIGSTYKGMEGDYKFTVMETSAAMVVLRGIITGNYYILTPVSADTDWSEDLETYRNNAEDMSFNTYSFVVKDKTYSATLTNRRFAVKIDSETTVYAPFIYTKAGISFYMPVEIDGVTAQNFTFVDDYYFAEVNGADFKIMTPEPVRSDITFEVTVPDATKTYNSVTVNTVPSTDTEYYYMGLMLKSEFEAQREKKLLQSLVGTLNGNIGAGDDPEAIAASLLHKGADTYTLNYPSFYDEYVAVVFGCAVSNGFIVSTTPITSLPVSIDASLLPDNTDPLYKRWLGKWRVTSTTSQVNEAPVTFEVIVKPGTVNSSYMIRGWGITIYGNRYDLRAYYQASYNGASTPAIPIPKSTGILYTKTDNAIYGYDGVYPIRTRYSRITHSTGAYSSFTTTQTSPKLVGIYDEAQAGQATMYGSGYNTGTDYVGIEFFRWTENQASYYTSPAVRPGYTAKDFPVGPFTWVQLIDADGNDLTTGTPAE
;
A
#
# COMPACT_ATOMS: atom_id res chain seq x y z
N MET A 1 -100.16 -0.55 -23.83
CA MET A 1 -99.26 -1.59 -24.42
C MET A 1 -97.78 -1.17 -24.43
N LYS A 2 -97.22 -0.63 -23.33
CA LYS A 2 -95.78 -0.23 -23.28
C LYS A 2 -95.02 -0.67 -22.02
N LYS A 3 -95.66 -1.29 -21.02
CA LYS A 3 -94.99 -1.78 -19.80
C LYS A 3 -94.79 -3.31 -19.77
N THR A 4 -95.59 -4.09 -20.50
CA THR A 4 -95.47 -5.55 -20.56
C THR A 4 -94.43 -6.06 -21.56
N ALA A 5 -94.03 -5.26 -22.55
CA ALA A 5 -93.00 -5.63 -23.54
C ALA A 5 -91.57 -5.48 -23.00
N ILE A 6 -91.34 -4.57 -22.05
CA ILE A 6 -90.00 -4.31 -21.47
C ILE A 6 -89.61 -5.41 -20.48
N ILE A 7 -90.56 -5.96 -19.71
CA ILE A 7 -90.29 -7.04 -18.76
C ILE A 7 -89.97 -8.35 -19.49
N LEU A 8 -90.62 -8.62 -20.63
CA LEU A 8 -90.35 -9.83 -21.42
C LEU A 8 -88.99 -9.76 -22.15
N PHE A 9 -88.54 -8.56 -22.55
CA PHE A 9 -87.21 -8.35 -23.12
C PHE A 9 -86.09 -8.41 -22.07
N LEU A 10 -86.37 -7.99 -20.81
CA LEU A 10 -85.39 -8.09 -19.71
C LEU A 10 -85.21 -9.52 -19.21
N VAL A 11 -86.25 -10.36 -19.21
CA VAL A 11 -86.18 -11.75 -18.71
C VAL A 11 -85.52 -12.70 -19.72
N LEU A 12 -85.58 -12.40 -21.01
CA LEU A 12 -84.90 -13.17 -22.08
C LEU A 12 -83.43 -12.75 -22.29
N ALA A 13 -83.00 -11.60 -21.77
CA ALA A 13 -81.62 -11.11 -21.90
C ALA A 13 -80.67 -11.57 -20.77
N ILE A 14 -81.19 -12.07 -19.65
CA ILE A 14 -80.39 -12.49 -18.49
C ILE A 14 -79.63 -13.83 -18.73
N PRO A 15 -80.15 -14.85 -19.45
CA PRO A 15 -79.37 -16.06 -19.74
C PRO A 15 -78.24 -15.83 -20.74
N ALA A 16 -78.34 -14.82 -21.61
CA ALA A 16 -77.32 -14.48 -22.62
C ALA A 16 -76.16 -13.64 -22.06
N LEU A 17 -76.30 -13.10 -20.84
CA LEU A 17 -75.23 -12.42 -20.11
C LEU A 17 -74.45 -13.35 -19.15
N LEU A 18 -74.87 -14.61 -19.04
CA LEU A 18 -74.17 -15.65 -18.24
C LEU A 18 -73.28 -16.56 -19.09
N THR A 19 -73.16 -16.33 -20.40
CA THR A 19 -72.21 -17.06 -21.27
C THR A 19 -70.90 -16.32 -21.49
N SER A 20 -70.62 -15.20 -20.79
CA SER A 20 -69.30 -14.54 -20.83
C SER A 20 -68.32 -15.01 -19.74
N CYS A 21 -68.66 -16.09 -19.01
CA CYS A 21 -67.73 -16.79 -18.11
C CYS A 21 -67.46 -18.22 -18.58
N LEU A 22 -67.36 -18.43 -19.90
CA LEU A 22 -66.69 -19.61 -20.46
C LEU A 22 -65.68 -19.12 -21.50
N PHE A 23 -64.70 -18.35 -21.03
CA PHE A 23 -63.38 -18.51 -21.61
C PHE A 23 -62.87 -19.83 -21.04
N ASP A 24 -62.95 -20.90 -21.82
CA ASP A 24 -61.88 -21.91 -21.78
C ASP A 24 -60.60 -21.14 -22.12
N GLU A 25 -59.97 -20.53 -21.11
CA GLU A 25 -58.56 -20.24 -21.23
C GLU A 25 -57.91 -21.62 -21.29
N GLU A 26 -57.45 -22.01 -22.48
CA GLU A 26 -56.43 -23.05 -22.56
C GLU A 26 -55.34 -22.64 -21.56
N ASP A 27 -55.08 -23.50 -20.59
CA ASP A 27 -54.05 -23.28 -19.58
C ASP A 27 -52.74 -23.09 -20.37
N LEU A 28 -52.26 -21.84 -20.46
CA LEU A 28 -51.08 -21.47 -21.28
C LEU A 28 -49.80 -22.20 -20.83
N PHE A 29 -49.86 -22.88 -19.68
CA PHE A 29 -48.77 -23.62 -19.08
C PHE A 29 -49.28 -24.91 -18.43
N ASP A 30 -48.62 -26.03 -18.70
CA ASP A 30 -48.95 -27.35 -18.13
C ASP A 30 -48.70 -27.49 -16.61
N LYS A 31 -48.11 -26.46 -15.97
CA LYS A 31 -47.72 -26.45 -14.55
C LYS A 31 -48.24 -25.21 -13.85
N SER A 32 -48.59 -25.33 -12.57
CA SER A 32 -48.98 -24.17 -11.75
C SER A 32 -47.83 -23.17 -11.59
N ALA A 33 -48.14 -21.90 -11.32
CA ALA A 33 -47.13 -20.87 -11.10
C ALA A 33 -46.15 -21.23 -9.97
N SER A 34 -46.63 -21.86 -8.89
CA SER A 34 -45.82 -22.34 -7.77
C SER A 34 -44.88 -23.48 -8.16
N GLU A 35 -45.33 -24.44 -8.98
CA GLU A 35 -44.43 -25.50 -9.46
C GLU A 35 -43.37 -24.97 -10.42
N ARG A 36 -43.70 -23.95 -11.22
CA ARG A 36 -42.74 -23.30 -12.12
C ARG A 36 -41.67 -22.54 -11.35
N ILE A 37 -42.03 -21.80 -10.29
CA ILE A 37 -41.05 -21.03 -9.51
C ILE A 37 -40.13 -21.95 -8.70
N GLU A 38 -40.64 -23.03 -8.11
CA GLU A 38 -39.80 -24.01 -7.39
C GLU A 38 -38.85 -24.74 -8.34
N ALA A 39 -39.31 -25.10 -9.55
CA ALA A 39 -38.44 -25.66 -10.57
C ALA A 39 -37.32 -24.68 -10.97
N ALA A 40 -37.64 -23.39 -11.15
CA ALA A 40 -36.65 -22.36 -11.48
C ALA A 40 -35.65 -22.10 -10.35
N LYS A 41 -36.07 -22.14 -9.07
CA LYS A 41 -35.16 -22.07 -7.91
C LYS A 41 -34.18 -23.23 -7.92
N GLN A 42 -34.68 -24.46 -8.15
CA GLN A 42 -33.84 -25.65 -8.20
C GLN A 42 -32.87 -25.64 -9.40
N GLU A 43 -33.32 -25.15 -10.56
CA GLU A 43 -32.46 -24.96 -11.74
C GLU A 43 -31.35 -23.95 -11.44
N ALA A 44 -31.69 -22.78 -10.90
CA ALA A 44 -30.71 -21.76 -10.54
C ALA A 44 -29.70 -22.28 -9.51
N LYS A 45 -30.17 -23.00 -8.49
CA LYS A 45 -29.31 -23.67 -7.51
C LYS A 45 -28.33 -24.63 -8.19
N THR A 46 -28.86 -25.50 -9.05
CA THR A 46 -28.07 -26.53 -9.73
C THR A 46 -27.00 -25.90 -10.62
N VAL A 47 -27.34 -24.86 -11.38
CA VAL A 47 -26.39 -24.16 -12.23
C VAL A 47 -25.32 -23.46 -11.39
N LEU A 48 -25.70 -22.69 -10.37
CA LEU A 48 -24.74 -21.97 -9.53
C LEU A 48 -23.76 -22.90 -8.81
N GLU A 49 -24.22 -24.08 -8.37
CA GLU A 49 -23.38 -25.11 -7.74
C GLU A 49 -22.61 -25.99 -8.75
N SER A 50 -22.91 -25.91 -10.06
CA SER A 50 -22.25 -26.75 -11.08
C SER A 50 -20.84 -26.28 -11.47
N ALA A 51 -20.48 -25.02 -11.19
CA ALA A 51 -19.15 -24.51 -11.47
C ALA A 51 -18.18 -24.97 -10.39
N GLU A 52 -17.33 -25.96 -10.72
CA GLU A 52 -16.41 -26.63 -9.79
C GLU A 52 -15.52 -25.67 -9.01
N ASN A 53 -14.99 -24.64 -9.69
CA ASN A 53 -14.16 -23.60 -9.10
C ASN A 53 -14.88 -22.26 -8.93
N GLY A 54 -16.22 -22.30 -8.93
CA GLY A 54 -17.08 -21.13 -8.77
C GLY A 54 -17.14 -20.21 -10.00
N TRP A 55 -17.57 -18.99 -9.75
CA TRP A 55 -17.90 -17.98 -10.75
C TRP A 55 -17.10 -16.71 -10.52
N HIS A 56 -16.54 -16.15 -11.60
CA HIS A 56 -16.04 -14.78 -11.65
C HIS A 56 -17.21 -13.83 -11.79
N VAL A 57 -17.32 -12.92 -10.84
CA VAL A 57 -18.41 -11.95 -10.72
C VAL A 57 -17.87 -10.58 -11.07
N ARG A 58 -18.44 -9.97 -12.10
CA ARG A 58 -18.23 -8.55 -12.42
C ARG A 58 -19.17 -7.70 -11.56
N TYR A 59 -18.66 -7.15 -10.45
CA TYR A 59 -19.47 -6.49 -9.44
C TYR A 59 -19.45 -4.96 -9.58
N PHE A 60 -20.59 -4.33 -9.86
CA PHE A 60 -20.71 -2.87 -10.02
C PHE A 60 -21.69 -2.30 -8.97
N PRO A 61 -21.21 -1.69 -7.87
CA PRO A 61 -22.08 -1.04 -6.89
C PRO A 61 -22.59 0.32 -7.38
N SER A 62 -23.54 0.89 -6.64
CA SER A 62 -24.29 2.12 -6.95
C SER A 62 -25.23 1.98 -8.16
N PRO A 63 -26.48 2.48 -8.07
CA PRO A 63 -27.40 2.54 -9.21
C PRO A 63 -26.85 3.33 -10.42
N THR A 64 -25.84 4.19 -10.21
CA THR A 64 -25.19 4.98 -11.27
C THR A 64 -23.79 4.49 -11.63
N GLN A 65 -23.37 3.36 -11.05
CA GLN A 65 -22.05 2.73 -11.23
C GLN A 65 -20.88 3.71 -11.00
N GLU A 66 -21.05 4.70 -10.12
CA GLU A 66 -20.07 5.78 -9.91
C GLU A 66 -18.74 5.34 -9.32
N PHE A 67 -18.71 4.13 -8.74
CA PHE A 67 -17.51 3.51 -8.21
C PHE A 67 -16.81 2.58 -9.22
N GLY A 68 -17.47 2.30 -10.36
CA GLY A 68 -17.05 1.32 -11.37
C GLY A 68 -17.09 -0.13 -10.85
N GLY A 69 -16.42 -1.05 -11.53
CA GLY A 69 -16.55 -2.49 -11.30
C GLY A 69 -15.39 -3.11 -10.54
N TYR A 70 -15.66 -4.19 -9.83
CA TYR A 70 -14.72 -4.97 -9.01
C TYR A 70 -14.79 -6.46 -9.33
N ASN A 71 -13.65 -7.14 -9.28
CA ASN A 71 -13.55 -8.59 -9.53
C ASN A 71 -13.74 -9.38 -8.23
N LEU A 72 -14.77 -10.23 -8.19
CA LEU A 72 -15.03 -11.16 -7.09
C LEU A 72 -15.11 -12.59 -7.62
N PHE A 73 -14.88 -13.57 -6.75
CA PHE A 73 -15.14 -14.98 -7.01
C PHE A 73 -16.17 -15.52 -6.03
N PHE A 74 -17.21 -16.18 -6.54
CA PHE A 74 -18.25 -16.85 -5.74
C PHE A 74 -18.27 -18.35 -6.03
N LYS A 75 -18.07 -19.18 -5.01
CA LYS A 75 -18.27 -20.64 -5.11
C LYS A 75 -19.45 -21.07 -4.27
N PHE A 76 -20.49 -21.57 -4.92
CA PHE A 76 -21.70 -22.05 -4.27
C PHE A 76 -21.57 -23.55 -3.98
N SER A 77 -21.91 -23.95 -2.76
CA SER A 77 -21.94 -25.36 -2.35
C SER A 77 -22.86 -25.53 -1.16
N GLU A 78 -23.84 -26.42 -1.27
CA GLU A 78 -24.70 -26.87 -0.17
C GLU A 78 -25.35 -25.72 0.63
N GLY A 79 -25.85 -24.69 -0.06
CA GLY A 79 -26.49 -23.54 0.60
C GLY A 79 -25.51 -22.54 1.23
N SER A 80 -24.20 -22.73 1.01
CA SER A 80 -23.15 -21.77 1.37
C SER A 80 -22.48 -21.20 0.12
N VAL A 81 -22.00 -19.96 0.22
CA VAL A 81 -21.17 -19.31 -0.78
C VAL A 81 -19.83 -18.93 -0.16
N THR A 82 -18.73 -19.35 -0.77
CA THR A 82 -17.39 -18.86 -0.45
C THR A 82 -17.05 -17.74 -1.41
N VAL A 83 -16.58 -16.61 -0.85
CA VAL A 83 -16.28 -15.39 -1.58
C VAL A 83 -14.80 -15.08 -1.46
N ALA A 84 -14.21 -14.61 -2.56
CA ALA A 84 -12.91 -13.94 -2.61
C ALA A 84 -13.05 -12.64 -3.42
N SER A 85 -12.20 -11.63 -3.17
CA SER A 85 -12.33 -10.32 -3.82
C SER A 85 -10.98 -9.62 -3.95
N GLU A 86 -10.82 -8.85 -5.03
CA GLU A 86 -9.60 -8.08 -5.29
C GLU A 86 -9.44 -6.86 -4.36
N ILE A 87 -10.43 -6.57 -3.51
CA ILE A 87 -10.37 -5.48 -2.53
C ILE A 87 -9.40 -5.80 -1.38
N GLU A 88 -9.08 -7.08 -1.16
CA GLU A 88 -8.24 -7.52 -0.06
C GLU A 88 -6.75 -7.40 -0.40
N SER A 89 -5.98 -6.91 0.57
CA SER A 89 -4.52 -6.83 0.47
C SER A 89 -3.84 -8.21 0.50
N ASN A 90 -4.44 -9.17 1.20
CA ASN A 90 -4.07 -10.57 1.14
C ASN A 90 -4.97 -11.28 0.11
N PRO A 91 -4.45 -11.70 -1.05
CA PRO A 91 -5.25 -12.31 -2.11
C PRO A 91 -5.85 -13.67 -1.72
N SER A 92 -5.32 -14.32 -0.67
CA SER A 92 -5.85 -15.60 -0.16
C SER A 92 -7.01 -15.43 0.84
N THR A 93 -7.43 -14.20 1.15
CA THR A 93 -8.58 -13.97 2.02
C THR A 93 -9.86 -14.46 1.37
N THR A 94 -10.53 -15.40 2.02
CA THR A 94 -11.86 -15.88 1.62
C THR A 94 -12.82 -15.87 2.81
N GLU A 95 -14.11 -15.65 2.55
CA GLU A 95 -15.14 -15.74 3.58
C GLU A 95 -16.37 -16.51 3.09
N THR A 96 -16.93 -17.35 3.95
CA THR A 96 -18.10 -18.17 3.65
C THR A 96 -19.35 -17.62 4.35
N SER A 97 -20.45 -17.54 3.61
CA SER A 97 -21.77 -17.13 4.12
C SER A 97 -22.88 -18.02 3.59
N LEU A 98 -24.04 -18.03 4.25
CA LEU A 98 -25.22 -18.75 3.78
C LEU A 98 -25.92 -17.98 2.66
N TYR A 99 -26.53 -18.72 1.73
CA TYR A 99 -27.42 -18.17 0.73
C TYR A 99 -28.73 -18.95 0.64
N SER A 100 -29.79 -18.28 0.20
CA SER A 100 -31.10 -18.89 -0.03
C SER A 100 -31.77 -18.36 -1.28
N PHE A 101 -32.79 -19.07 -1.75
CA PHE A 101 -33.67 -18.62 -2.82
C PHE A 101 -35.03 -18.19 -2.29
N GLY A 102 -35.46 -16.98 -2.68
CA GLY A 102 -36.78 -16.43 -2.41
C GLY A 102 -37.65 -16.35 -3.66
N GLU A 103 -38.88 -15.86 -3.49
CA GLU A 103 -39.90 -15.69 -4.53
C GLU A 103 -40.63 -14.34 -4.39
N ASP A 104 -39.90 -13.25 -4.65
CA ASP A 104 -40.50 -11.91 -4.60
C ASP A 104 -40.84 -11.41 -6.01
N LEU A 105 -39.81 -11.05 -6.79
CA LEU A 105 -39.91 -10.54 -8.18
C LEU A 105 -39.27 -11.54 -9.15
N GLY A 106 -39.72 -12.79 -9.09
CA GLY A 106 -39.06 -13.94 -9.71
C GLY A 106 -38.17 -14.69 -8.71
N VAL A 107 -37.26 -15.53 -9.21
CA VAL A 107 -36.31 -16.25 -8.36
C VAL A 107 -35.29 -15.25 -7.83
N THR A 108 -35.23 -15.11 -6.50
CA THR A 108 -34.30 -14.18 -5.83
C THR A 108 -33.19 -14.95 -5.13
N LEU A 109 -31.93 -14.67 -5.43
CA LEU A 109 -30.76 -15.11 -4.65
C LEU A 109 -30.49 -14.13 -3.51
N ASN A 110 -30.46 -14.61 -2.27
CA ASN A 110 -30.18 -13.82 -1.07
C ASN A 110 -28.89 -14.32 -0.38
N PHE A 111 -28.03 -13.40 0.05
CA PHE A 111 -26.98 -13.71 1.01
C PHE A 111 -27.47 -13.39 2.43
N ASP A 112 -27.64 -14.44 3.24
CA ASP A 112 -28.42 -14.38 4.49
C ASP A 112 -27.58 -14.08 5.73
N THR A 113 -26.28 -14.38 5.67
CA THR A 113 -25.34 -14.09 6.75
C THR A 113 -24.31 -13.05 6.33
N LYS A 114 -23.72 -12.39 7.33
CA LYS A 114 -22.63 -11.44 7.10
C LYS A 114 -21.49 -12.12 6.33
N ASN A 115 -20.95 -11.39 5.35
CA ASN A 115 -19.76 -11.71 4.59
C ASN A 115 -19.04 -10.39 4.33
N SER A 116 -17.92 -10.12 5.01
CA SER A 116 -17.18 -8.85 4.91
C SER A 116 -16.82 -8.45 3.48
N LEU A 117 -16.55 -9.41 2.59
CA LEU A 117 -16.19 -9.15 1.19
C LEU A 117 -17.37 -8.67 0.33
N ILE A 118 -18.58 -9.18 0.59
CA ILE A 118 -19.82 -8.65 -0.01
C ILE A 118 -20.22 -7.36 0.72
N ASN A 119 -20.14 -7.37 2.04
CA ASN A 119 -20.59 -6.27 2.88
C ASN A 119 -19.77 -4.99 2.66
N TYR A 120 -18.51 -5.09 2.23
CA TYR A 120 -17.67 -3.96 1.86
C TYR A 120 -18.42 -2.93 1.00
N PHE A 121 -19.18 -3.40 -0.01
CA PHE A 121 -19.89 -2.55 -0.95
C PHE A 121 -21.18 -1.90 -0.38
N VAL A 122 -21.67 -2.37 0.76
CA VAL A 122 -22.90 -1.85 1.42
C VAL A 122 -22.64 -1.24 2.78
N HIS A 123 -21.44 -1.40 3.34
CA HIS A 123 -21.13 -1.02 4.71
C HIS A 123 -21.15 0.52 4.86
N PRO A 124 -21.99 1.07 5.77
CA PRO A 124 -21.90 2.49 6.13
C PRO A 124 -20.53 2.78 6.73
N LYS A 125 -19.88 3.87 6.31
CA LYS A 125 -18.44 4.10 6.62
C LYS A 125 -17.61 2.89 6.17
N ASN A 126 -17.61 2.66 4.87
CA ASN A 126 -16.76 1.66 4.24
C ASN A 126 -15.31 1.77 4.80
N PRO A 127 -14.61 0.65 5.03
CA PRO A 127 -13.27 0.64 5.63
C PRO A 127 -12.25 1.57 4.94
N ASP A 128 -12.37 1.74 3.62
CA ASP A 128 -11.50 2.59 2.81
C ASP A 128 -12.06 4.01 2.61
N ASN A 129 -13.12 4.35 3.35
CA ASN A 129 -13.87 5.61 3.24
C ASN A 129 -14.41 5.88 1.83
N ILE A 130 -14.74 4.82 1.07
CA ILE A 130 -15.34 4.93 -0.25
C ILE A 130 -16.87 5.00 -0.14
N GLY A 131 -17.46 5.96 -0.84
CA GLY A 131 -18.90 6.20 -0.83
C GLY A 131 -19.38 6.97 0.40
N SER A 132 -20.69 6.95 0.64
CA SER A 132 -21.28 7.77 1.70
C SER A 132 -21.13 7.15 3.09
N THR A 133 -21.04 7.99 4.13
CA THR A 133 -20.98 7.54 5.52
C THR A 133 -22.22 6.79 6.00
N TYR A 134 -23.33 6.89 5.26
CA TYR A 134 -24.63 6.32 5.65
C TYR A 134 -25.02 5.09 4.83
N LYS A 135 -24.65 5.04 3.55
CA LYS A 135 -25.06 3.97 2.61
C LYS A 135 -23.90 3.19 2.00
N GLY A 136 -22.65 3.54 2.36
CA GLY A 136 -21.47 2.97 1.70
C GLY A 136 -21.50 3.27 0.20
N MET A 137 -21.25 2.23 -0.60
CA MET A 137 -21.26 2.29 -2.06
C MET A 137 -22.59 1.87 -2.68
N GLU A 138 -23.63 1.62 -1.87
CA GLU A 138 -24.95 1.15 -2.33
C GLU A 138 -24.88 -0.14 -3.17
N GLY A 139 -24.00 -1.09 -2.80
CA GLY A 139 -23.92 -2.41 -3.45
C GLY A 139 -25.15 -3.31 -3.21
N ASP A 140 -25.18 -4.45 -3.89
CA ASP A 140 -26.20 -5.49 -3.73
C ASP A 140 -25.69 -6.70 -2.94
N TYR A 141 -26.58 -7.28 -2.14
CA TYR A 141 -26.45 -8.59 -1.50
C TYR A 141 -27.69 -9.48 -1.74
N LYS A 142 -28.62 -8.98 -2.57
CA LYS A 142 -29.82 -9.67 -3.03
C LYS A 142 -30.02 -9.42 -4.50
N PHE A 143 -30.35 -10.45 -5.25
CA PHE A 143 -30.38 -10.42 -6.70
C PHE A 143 -31.57 -11.18 -7.26
N THR A 144 -32.22 -10.64 -8.28
CA THR A 144 -33.11 -11.41 -9.13
C THR A 144 -32.27 -12.22 -10.13
N VAL A 145 -32.55 -13.52 -10.24
CA VAL A 145 -31.93 -14.39 -11.25
C VAL A 145 -32.61 -14.13 -12.59
N MET A 146 -31.84 -13.61 -13.55
CA MET A 146 -32.37 -13.23 -14.88
C MET A 146 -32.14 -14.35 -15.91
N GLU A 147 -30.95 -14.94 -15.89
CA GLU A 147 -30.56 -16.01 -16.80
C GLU A 147 -29.58 -16.95 -16.11
N THR A 148 -29.74 -18.26 -16.35
CA THR A 148 -28.85 -19.30 -15.83
C THR A 148 -28.48 -20.28 -16.93
N SER A 149 -27.18 -20.44 -17.16
CA SER A 149 -26.62 -21.46 -18.05
C SER A 149 -25.26 -21.90 -17.52
N ALA A 150 -24.74 -23.01 -18.02
CA ALA A 150 -23.38 -23.46 -17.68
C ALA A 150 -22.28 -22.49 -18.14
N ALA A 151 -22.56 -21.64 -19.14
CA ALA A 151 -21.60 -20.68 -19.69
C ALA A 151 -21.64 -19.31 -19.00
N MET A 152 -22.82 -18.90 -18.51
CA MET A 152 -23.00 -17.63 -17.83
C MET A 152 -24.24 -17.62 -16.94
N VAL A 153 -24.17 -16.85 -15.86
CA VAL A 153 -25.33 -16.46 -15.04
C VAL A 153 -25.45 -14.94 -15.06
N VAL A 154 -26.67 -14.45 -15.28
CA VAL A 154 -26.99 -13.03 -15.23
C VAL A 154 -27.90 -12.77 -14.04
N LEU A 155 -27.42 -11.91 -13.13
CA LEU A 155 -28.14 -11.48 -11.96
C LEU A 155 -28.51 -10.00 -12.09
N ARG A 156 -29.63 -9.58 -11.52
CA ARG A 156 -29.99 -8.17 -11.40
C ARG A 156 -30.08 -7.78 -9.93
N GLY A 157 -29.29 -6.80 -9.51
CA GLY A 157 -29.31 -6.28 -8.15
C GLY A 157 -30.66 -5.68 -7.78
N ILE A 158 -31.18 -6.00 -6.58
CA ILE A 158 -32.45 -5.46 -6.09
C ILE A 158 -32.32 -3.99 -5.67
N ILE A 159 -31.17 -3.61 -5.12
CA ILE A 159 -30.87 -2.27 -4.62
C ILE A 159 -30.43 -1.37 -5.77
N THR A 160 -29.42 -1.80 -6.55
CA THR A 160 -28.87 -0.96 -7.61
C THR A 160 -29.69 -1.01 -8.90
N GLY A 161 -30.34 -2.14 -9.18
CA GLY A 161 -30.91 -2.44 -10.49
C GLY A 161 -29.88 -2.86 -11.56
N ASN A 162 -28.60 -2.96 -11.20
CA ASN A 162 -27.48 -3.29 -12.10
C ASN A 162 -27.49 -4.77 -12.48
N TYR A 163 -26.92 -5.08 -13.64
CA TYR A 163 -26.66 -6.45 -14.07
C TYR A 163 -25.27 -6.90 -13.61
N TYR A 164 -25.21 -8.09 -13.04
CA TYR A 164 -24.00 -8.75 -12.59
C TYR A 164 -23.81 -10.00 -13.45
N ILE A 165 -22.69 -10.03 -14.15
CA ILE A 165 -22.36 -11.13 -15.06
C ILE A 165 -21.40 -12.06 -14.35
N LEU A 166 -21.80 -13.32 -14.27
CA LEU A 166 -21.04 -14.42 -13.68
C LEU A 166 -20.56 -15.33 -14.81
N THR A 167 -19.25 -15.54 -14.89
CA THR A 167 -18.63 -16.49 -15.82
C THR A 167 -17.91 -17.58 -15.05
N PRO A 168 -17.96 -18.86 -15.48
CA PRO A 168 -17.36 -19.95 -14.73
C PRO A 168 -15.84 -19.77 -14.66
N VAL A 169 -15.27 -19.99 -13.47
CA VAL A 169 -13.82 -19.99 -13.26
C VAL A 169 -13.29 -21.36 -13.66
N SER A 170 -12.13 -21.38 -14.34
CA SER A 170 -11.50 -22.64 -14.76
C SER A 170 -11.10 -23.48 -13.54
N ALA A 171 -11.17 -24.80 -13.66
CA ALA A 171 -10.90 -25.73 -12.55
C ALA A 171 -9.44 -25.68 -12.04
N ASP A 172 -8.52 -25.23 -12.87
CA ASP A 172 -7.08 -25.08 -12.59
C ASP A 172 -6.69 -23.69 -12.06
N THR A 173 -7.63 -22.74 -11.98
CA THR A 173 -7.34 -21.38 -11.52
C THR A 173 -7.12 -21.33 -10.01
N ASP A 174 -5.97 -20.82 -9.59
CA ASP A 174 -5.75 -20.37 -8.21
C ASP A 174 -6.38 -18.97 -8.06
N TRP A 175 -7.39 -18.87 -7.18
CA TRP A 175 -8.07 -17.60 -6.94
C TRP A 175 -7.14 -16.51 -6.40
N SER A 176 -6.16 -16.86 -5.57
CA SER A 176 -5.24 -15.89 -5.00
C SER A 176 -4.35 -15.30 -6.09
N GLU A 177 -3.76 -16.14 -6.94
CA GLU A 177 -2.92 -15.71 -8.07
C GLU A 177 -3.71 -14.81 -9.05
N ASP A 178 -4.96 -15.17 -9.33
CA ASP A 178 -5.82 -14.39 -10.22
C ASP A 178 -6.19 -13.02 -9.63
N LEU A 179 -6.59 -12.97 -8.36
CA LEU A 179 -6.92 -11.70 -7.69
C LEU A 179 -5.70 -10.80 -7.53
N GLU A 180 -4.54 -11.38 -7.25
CA GLU A 180 -3.27 -10.66 -7.25
C GLU A 180 -2.95 -10.11 -8.65
N THR A 181 -3.17 -10.90 -9.71
CA THR A 181 -3.02 -10.45 -11.10
C THR A 181 -3.94 -9.26 -11.40
N TYR A 182 -5.22 -9.31 -11.03
CA TYR A 182 -6.13 -8.17 -11.24
C TYR A 182 -5.66 -6.91 -10.51
N ARG A 183 -5.20 -7.03 -9.26
CA ARG A 183 -4.69 -5.89 -8.48
C ARG A 183 -3.42 -5.29 -9.08
N ASN A 184 -2.45 -6.14 -9.42
CA ASN A 184 -1.18 -5.74 -10.01
C ASN A 184 -1.41 -5.03 -11.35
N ASN A 185 -2.30 -5.57 -12.17
CA ASN A 185 -2.60 -4.99 -13.48
C ASN A 185 -3.40 -3.69 -13.33
N ALA A 186 -4.35 -3.62 -12.40
CA ALA A 186 -5.07 -2.37 -12.08
C ALA A 186 -4.11 -1.26 -11.62
N GLU A 187 -3.10 -1.61 -10.83
CA GLU A 187 -2.04 -0.70 -10.40
C GLU A 187 -1.20 -0.19 -11.58
N ASP A 188 -0.84 -1.09 -12.51
CA ASP A 188 -0.08 -0.74 -13.71
C ASP A 188 -0.89 0.08 -14.73
N MET A 189 -2.21 -0.05 -14.74
CA MET A 189 -3.10 0.63 -15.68
C MET A 189 -3.66 1.96 -15.15
N SER A 190 -3.23 2.38 -13.97
CA SER A 190 -3.68 3.61 -13.31
C SER A 190 -2.78 4.80 -13.63
N PHE A 191 -3.38 5.87 -14.17
CA PHE A 191 -2.71 7.09 -14.60
C PHE A 191 -3.48 8.33 -14.12
N ASN A 192 -2.80 9.48 -14.10
CA ASN A 192 -3.40 10.74 -13.66
C ASN A 192 -4.25 11.43 -14.74
N THR A 193 -4.02 11.10 -16.01
CA THR A 193 -4.71 11.74 -17.14
C THR A 193 -5.03 10.70 -18.21
N TYR A 194 -6.17 10.90 -18.86
CA TYR A 194 -6.67 10.04 -19.92
C TYR A 194 -7.30 10.90 -21.02
N SER A 195 -7.16 10.47 -22.27
CA SER A 195 -7.84 11.08 -23.42
C SER A 195 -8.44 9.99 -24.30
N PHE A 196 -9.65 10.19 -24.77
CA PHE A 196 -10.33 9.27 -25.67
C PHE A 196 -10.08 9.73 -27.11
N VAL A 197 -9.53 8.86 -27.95
CA VAL A 197 -9.29 9.14 -29.36
C VAL A 197 -10.22 8.27 -30.19
N VAL A 198 -11.17 8.90 -30.90
CA VAL A 198 -12.19 8.21 -31.70
C VAL A 198 -12.24 8.86 -33.08
N LYS A 199 -12.01 8.12 -34.18
CA LYS A 199 -11.96 8.67 -35.55
C LYS A 199 -11.07 9.91 -35.65
N ASP A 200 -9.85 9.82 -35.11
CA ASP A 200 -8.87 10.90 -35.01
C ASP A 200 -9.29 12.15 -34.20
N LYS A 201 -10.46 12.12 -33.52
CA LYS A 201 -10.87 13.19 -32.60
C LYS A 201 -10.51 12.85 -31.17
N THR A 202 -9.92 13.81 -30.47
CA THR A 202 -9.50 13.66 -29.07
C THR A 202 -10.49 14.33 -28.13
N TYR A 203 -10.98 13.57 -27.15
CA TYR A 203 -11.86 14.02 -26.08
C TYR A 203 -11.14 13.91 -24.74
N SER A 204 -11.18 14.99 -23.95
CA SER A 204 -10.63 14.95 -22.60
C SER A 204 -11.50 14.08 -21.69
N ALA A 205 -10.86 13.25 -20.86
CA ALA A 205 -11.56 12.46 -19.85
C ALA A 205 -11.01 12.73 -18.46
N THR A 206 -11.89 12.77 -17.47
CA THR A 206 -11.51 12.72 -16.05
C THR A 206 -11.87 11.36 -15.48
N LEU A 207 -10.99 10.78 -14.68
CA LEU A 207 -11.24 9.53 -13.97
C LEU A 207 -11.64 9.84 -12.51
N THR A 208 -12.74 9.26 -12.05
CA THR A 208 -13.12 9.25 -10.64
C THR A 208 -13.52 7.83 -10.27
N ASN A 209 -12.88 7.26 -9.24
CA ASN A 209 -12.94 5.82 -8.95
C ASN A 209 -12.56 5.03 -10.22
N ARG A 210 -13.40 4.08 -10.64
CA ARG A 210 -13.27 3.34 -11.91
C ARG A 210 -14.36 3.76 -12.92
N ARG A 211 -14.60 5.08 -13.03
CA ARG A 211 -15.55 5.67 -13.99
C ARG A 211 -14.94 6.87 -14.71
N PHE A 212 -14.87 6.80 -16.03
CA PHE A 212 -14.52 7.95 -16.86
C PHE A 212 -15.70 8.89 -17.03
N ALA A 213 -15.43 10.19 -17.02
CA ALA A 213 -16.33 11.22 -17.53
C ALA A 213 -15.67 11.86 -18.75
N VAL A 214 -16.14 11.50 -19.94
CA VAL A 214 -15.60 11.91 -21.24
C VAL A 214 -16.40 13.11 -21.75
N LYS A 215 -15.75 14.26 -21.89
CA LYS A 215 -16.40 15.48 -22.39
C LYS A 215 -16.48 15.45 -23.91
N ILE A 216 -17.69 15.30 -24.45
CA ILE A 216 -17.92 15.28 -25.91
C ILE A 216 -18.02 16.70 -26.44
N ASP A 217 -18.78 17.54 -25.75
CA ASP A 217 -18.94 18.97 -26.02
C ASP A 217 -19.23 19.73 -24.71
N SER A 218 -19.67 20.99 -24.78
CA SER A 218 -19.96 21.81 -23.60
C SER A 218 -21.16 21.35 -22.76
N GLU A 219 -22.05 20.55 -23.33
CA GLU A 219 -23.30 20.11 -22.71
C GLU A 219 -23.33 18.59 -22.49
N THR A 220 -22.59 17.83 -23.31
CA THR A 220 -22.61 16.37 -23.35
C THR A 220 -21.38 15.77 -22.67
N THR A 221 -21.61 14.99 -21.62
CA THR A 221 -20.59 14.15 -20.97
C THR A 221 -21.05 12.69 -20.98
N VAL A 222 -20.19 11.81 -21.50
CA VAL A 222 -20.40 10.36 -21.47
C VAL A 222 -19.73 9.79 -20.22
N TYR A 223 -20.49 9.04 -19.42
CA TYR A 223 -19.96 8.33 -18.26
C TYR A 223 -19.70 6.87 -18.62
N ALA A 224 -18.45 6.43 -18.50
CA ALA A 224 -18.01 5.08 -18.83
C ALA A 224 -17.44 4.38 -17.58
N PRO A 225 -18.28 3.72 -16.77
CA PRO A 225 -17.82 2.87 -15.67
C PRO A 225 -17.17 1.61 -16.23
N PHE A 226 -16.06 1.20 -15.62
CA PHE A 226 -15.26 0.07 -16.11
C PHE A 226 -14.81 -0.85 -14.97
N ILE A 227 -14.40 -2.05 -15.35
CA ILE A 227 -13.69 -3.01 -14.50
C ILE A 227 -12.32 -3.29 -15.11
N TYR A 228 -11.30 -3.47 -14.26
CA TYR A 228 -10.00 -3.95 -14.73
C TYR A 228 -10.10 -5.43 -15.10
N THR A 229 -9.48 -5.78 -16.22
CA THR A 229 -9.32 -7.16 -16.67
C THR A 229 -7.86 -7.55 -16.53
N LYS A 230 -7.53 -8.83 -16.76
CA LYS A 230 -6.13 -9.27 -16.75
C LYS A 230 -5.27 -8.58 -17.82
N ALA A 231 -5.85 -7.98 -18.86
CA ALA A 231 -5.08 -7.41 -19.96
C ALA A 231 -5.41 -5.95 -20.26
N GLY A 232 -6.29 -5.30 -19.51
CA GLY A 232 -6.87 -4.02 -19.90
C GLY A 232 -8.09 -3.63 -19.07
N ILE A 233 -9.10 -3.05 -19.72
CA ILE A 233 -10.36 -2.66 -19.07
C ILE A 233 -11.57 -3.11 -19.88
N SER A 234 -12.70 -3.27 -19.21
CA SER A 234 -14.00 -3.53 -19.85
C SER A 234 -15.06 -2.60 -19.28
N PHE A 235 -15.75 -1.87 -20.16
CA PHE A 235 -16.89 -1.06 -19.75
C PHE A 235 -18.07 -1.93 -19.31
N TYR A 236 -18.84 -1.40 -18.35
CA TYR A 236 -20.07 -2.03 -17.85
C TYR A 236 -21.03 -2.35 -19.01
N MET A 237 -21.21 -1.38 -19.90
CA MET A 237 -21.99 -1.49 -21.14
C MET A 237 -21.17 -0.89 -22.30
N PRO A 238 -21.43 -1.28 -23.56
CA PRO A 238 -20.82 -0.62 -24.71
C PRO A 238 -21.07 0.89 -24.68
N VAL A 239 -20.02 1.66 -24.97
CA VAL A 239 -20.05 3.11 -25.06
C VAL A 239 -19.97 3.51 -26.53
N GLU A 240 -20.85 4.42 -26.95
CA GLU A 240 -20.85 4.97 -28.31
C GLU A 240 -20.43 6.45 -28.28
N ILE A 241 -19.41 6.79 -29.07
CA ILE A 241 -18.94 8.16 -29.30
C ILE A 241 -18.76 8.34 -30.81
N ASP A 242 -19.33 9.39 -31.38
CA ASP A 242 -19.23 9.69 -32.82
C ASP A 242 -19.57 8.48 -33.73
N GLY A 243 -20.56 7.68 -33.32
CA GLY A 243 -21.00 6.48 -34.03
C GLY A 243 -20.00 5.32 -34.05
N VAL A 244 -19.02 5.32 -33.13
CA VAL A 244 -18.13 4.18 -32.87
C VAL A 244 -18.47 3.61 -31.51
N THR A 245 -18.81 2.32 -31.48
CA THR A 245 -19.13 1.59 -30.26
C THR A 245 -17.90 0.81 -29.79
N ALA A 246 -17.58 0.89 -28.51
CA ALA A 246 -16.47 0.17 -27.89
C ALA A 246 -16.85 -0.32 -26.48
N GLN A 247 -16.27 -1.44 -26.02
CA GLN A 247 -16.51 -1.95 -24.67
C GLN A 247 -15.27 -2.55 -24.03
N ASN A 248 -14.54 -3.38 -24.75
CA ASN A 248 -13.41 -4.13 -24.21
C ASN A 248 -12.13 -3.58 -24.78
N PHE A 249 -11.15 -3.35 -23.91
CA PHE A 249 -9.87 -2.79 -24.31
C PHE A 249 -8.73 -3.59 -23.71
N THR A 250 -7.66 -3.73 -24.49
CA THR A 250 -6.37 -4.26 -24.06
C THR A 250 -5.41 -3.09 -23.85
N PHE A 251 -4.65 -3.12 -22.77
CA PHE A 251 -3.58 -2.18 -22.50
C PHE A 251 -2.34 -2.55 -23.32
N VAL A 252 -1.79 -1.59 -24.04
CA VAL A 252 -0.74 -1.78 -25.04
C VAL A 252 0.38 -0.76 -24.82
N ASP A 253 1.61 -1.22 -25.03
CA ASP A 253 2.87 -0.45 -24.93
C ASP A 253 3.07 0.33 -23.62
N ASP A 254 2.34 -0.04 -22.56
CA ASP A 254 2.30 0.62 -21.26
C ASP A 254 1.73 2.05 -21.23
N TYR A 255 0.99 2.49 -22.27
CA TYR A 255 0.48 3.87 -22.30
C TYR A 255 -0.85 4.09 -23.04
N TYR A 256 -1.45 3.08 -23.62
CA TYR A 256 -2.77 3.24 -24.21
C TYR A 256 -3.60 1.97 -24.16
N PHE A 257 -4.91 2.12 -24.30
CA PHE A 257 -5.85 1.03 -24.38
C PHE A 257 -6.41 0.98 -25.80
N ALA A 258 -6.27 -0.18 -26.45
CA ALA A 258 -6.82 -0.46 -27.78
C ALA A 258 -8.10 -1.28 -27.68
N GLU A 259 -9.13 -0.92 -28.43
CA GLU A 259 -10.38 -1.70 -28.47
C GLU A 259 -10.11 -3.08 -29.09
N VAL A 260 -10.63 -4.12 -28.43
CA VAL A 260 -10.29 -5.53 -28.73
C VAL A 260 -10.77 -5.99 -30.11
N ASN A 261 -11.88 -5.44 -30.61
CA ASN A 261 -12.43 -5.76 -31.93
C ASN A 261 -11.88 -4.86 -33.06
N GLY A 262 -10.89 -4.03 -32.77
CA GLY A 262 -10.25 -3.16 -33.75
C GLY A 262 -11.08 -1.94 -34.14
N ALA A 263 -12.07 -1.55 -33.32
CA ALA A 263 -12.76 -0.28 -33.52
C ALA A 263 -11.76 0.89 -33.41
N ASP A 264 -11.99 1.96 -34.18
CA ASP A 264 -11.18 3.18 -34.12
C ASP A 264 -11.55 4.01 -32.88
N PHE A 265 -11.20 3.46 -31.73
CA PHE A 265 -11.48 3.94 -30.39
C PHE A 265 -10.30 3.54 -29.49
N LYS A 266 -9.53 4.53 -29.04
CA LYS A 266 -8.40 4.34 -28.12
C LYS A 266 -8.58 5.19 -26.89
N ILE A 267 -8.03 4.72 -25.77
CA ILE A 267 -7.90 5.53 -24.55
C ILE A 267 -6.41 5.73 -24.33
N MET A 268 -5.93 6.96 -24.53
CA MET A 268 -4.54 7.34 -24.40
C MET A 268 -4.25 7.80 -22.98
N THR A 269 -3.08 7.43 -22.47
CA THR A 269 -2.47 8.00 -21.27
C THR A 269 -1.18 8.74 -21.68
N PRO A 270 -0.48 9.44 -20.77
CA PRO A 270 0.81 10.03 -21.09
C PRO A 270 1.79 8.98 -21.60
N GLU A 271 2.31 9.19 -22.81
CA GLU A 271 3.34 8.32 -23.38
C GLU A 271 4.60 8.35 -22.50
N PRO A 272 5.13 7.18 -22.10
CA PRO A 272 6.34 7.10 -21.30
C PRO A 272 7.51 7.61 -22.12
N VAL A 273 8.36 8.42 -21.49
CA VAL A 273 9.66 8.74 -22.06
C VAL A 273 10.51 7.47 -21.93
N ARG A 274 11.05 6.97 -23.05
CA ARG A 274 11.89 5.76 -23.08
C ARG A 274 13.29 6.11 -23.60
N SER A 275 14.30 5.44 -23.07
CA SER A 275 15.68 5.53 -23.53
C SER A 275 16.29 4.13 -23.64
N ASP A 276 17.24 3.98 -24.56
CA ASP A 276 18.05 2.77 -24.74
C ASP A 276 19.33 2.79 -23.89
N ILE A 277 19.50 3.78 -22.99
CA ILE A 277 20.63 3.81 -22.05
C ILE A 277 20.69 2.53 -21.22
N THR A 278 21.88 1.94 -21.12
CA THR A 278 22.16 0.75 -20.32
C THR A 278 23.24 1.06 -19.29
N PHE A 279 23.27 0.32 -18.18
CA PHE A 279 24.19 0.58 -17.07
C PHE A 279 25.05 -0.64 -16.76
N GLU A 280 26.37 -0.47 -16.77
CA GLU A 280 27.29 -1.39 -16.13
C GLU A 280 27.44 -0.97 -14.66
N VAL A 281 26.90 -1.78 -13.75
CA VAL A 281 26.93 -1.52 -12.30
C VAL A 281 27.88 -2.52 -11.64
N THR A 282 28.84 -2.01 -10.86
CA THR A 282 29.83 -2.84 -10.16
C THR A 282 30.08 -2.37 -8.74
N VAL A 283 30.49 -3.29 -7.86
CA VAL A 283 30.94 -2.96 -6.50
C VAL A 283 32.32 -3.58 -6.31
N PRO A 284 33.41 -2.85 -6.59
CA PRO A 284 34.75 -3.42 -6.53
C PRO A 284 35.14 -3.78 -5.10
N ASP A 285 35.53 -5.04 -4.87
CA ASP A 285 35.94 -5.51 -3.53
C ASP A 285 37.11 -4.70 -2.96
N ALA A 286 38.02 -4.22 -3.82
CA ALA A 286 39.15 -3.37 -3.42
C ALA A 286 38.74 -2.02 -2.79
N THR A 287 37.49 -1.58 -3.01
CA THR A 287 36.94 -0.33 -2.45
C THR A 287 36.02 -0.56 -1.26
N LYS A 288 35.65 -1.82 -0.97
CA LYS A 288 34.84 -2.16 0.19
C LYS A 288 35.68 -2.06 1.46
N THR A 289 35.16 -1.37 2.46
CA THR A 289 35.71 -1.34 3.81
C THR A 289 34.63 -1.72 4.80
N TYR A 290 35.01 -2.03 6.04
CA TYR A 290 34.06 -2.34 7.12
C TYR A 290 33.00 -1.25 7.38
N ASN A 291 33.22 -0.01 6.94
CA ASN A 291 32.34 1.13 7.17
C ASN A 291 31.98 1.91 5.90
N SER A 292 32.27 1.38 4.71
CA SER A 292 31.96 2.05 3.46
C SER A 292 31.84 1.05 2.31
N VAL A 293 30.84 1.24 1.46
CA VAL A 293 30.68 0.49 0.21
C VAL A 293 30.43 1.48 -0.92
N THR A 294 31.17 1.34 -2.02
CA THR A 294 31.06 2.19 -3.20
C THR A 294 30.56 1.39 -4.38
N VAL A 295 29.48 1.87 -4.98
CA VAL A 295 28.92 1.38 -6.25
C VAL A 295 29.48 2.25 -7.36
N ASN A 296 30.00 1.63 -8.41
CA ASN A 296 30.39 2.30 -9.63
C ASN A 296 29.31 2.06 -10.69
N THR A 297 28.98 3.09 -11.45
CA THR A 297 28.04 2.99 -12.57
C THR A 297 28.65 3.63 -13.80
N VAL A 298 28.69 2.85 -14.89
CA VAL A 298 29.12 3.32 -16.20
C VAL A 298 27.91 3.21 -17.15
N PRO A 299 27.30 4.35 -17.54
CA PRO A 299 26.23 4.34 -18.54
C PRO A 299 26.79 4.13 -19.95
N SER A 300 25.98 3.61 -20.88
CA SER A 300 26.35 3.48 -22.30
C SER A 300 26.49 4.82 -23.04
N THR A 301 25.96 5.90 -22.47
CA THR A 301 26.11 7.28 -22.94
C THR A 301 26.32 8.24 -21.77
N ASP A 302 27.09 9.31 -21.96
CA ASP A 302 27.40 10.31 -20.92
C ASP A 302 26.46 11.52 -20.90
N THR A 303 25.50 11.58 -21.84
CA THR A 303 24.65 12.76 -22.04
C THR A 303 23.32 12.72 -21.30
N GLU A 304 22.87 11.55 -20.89
CA GLU A 304 21.56 11.34 -20.27
C GLU A 304 21.65 11.25 -18.75
N TYR A 305 20.62 11.72 -18.05
CA TYR A 305 20.58 11.61 -16.60
C TYR A 305 20.25 10.18 -16.18
N TYR A 306 20.77 9.78 -15.03
CA TYR A 306 20.34 8.59 -14.34
C TYR A 306 20.34 8.77 -12.82
N TYR A 307 19.49 8.00 -12.16
CA TYR A 307 19.50 7.85 -10.71
C TYR A 307 20.44 6.70 -10.34
N MET A 308 21.17 6.85 -9.24
CA MET A 308 21.97 5.78 -8.62
C MET A 308 21.83 5.89 -7.10
N GLY A 309 21.62 4.75 -6.44
CA GLY A 309 21.63 4.69 -4.98
C GLY A 309 21.74 3.26 -4.46
N LEU A 310 21.82 3.14 -3.13
CA LEU A 310 21.73 1.87 -2.41
C LEU A 310 20.54 1.93 -1.45
N MET A 311 19.73 0.87 -1.43
CA MET A 311 18.62 0.72 -0.49
C MET A 311 18.64 -0.68 0.14
N LEU A 312 17.87 -0.87 1.21
CA LEU A 312 17.73 -2.18 1.83
C LEU A 312 17.03 -3.12 0.84
N LYS A 313 17.48 -4.37 0.75
CA LYS A 313 16.86 -5.39 -0.09
C LYS A 313 15.40 -5.62 0.29
N SER A 314 15.09 -5.61 1.58
CA SER A 314 13.71 -5.71 2.07
C SER A 314 12.82 -4.55 1.60
N GLU A 315 13.37 -3.34 1.45
CA GLU A 315 12.64 -2.19 0.90
C GLU A 315 12.47 -2.30 -0.63
N PHE A 316 13.48 -2.86 -1.32
CA PHE A 316 13.44 -3.09 -2.76
C PHE A 316 12.39 -4.16 -3.12
N GLU A 317 12.32 -5.24 -2.35
CA GLU A 317 11.40 -6.36 -2.57
C GLU A 317 9.98 -6.09 -2.05
N ALA A 318 9.80 -5.07 -1.21
CA ALA A 318 8.48 -4.70 -0.67
C ALA A 318 7.54 -4.08 -1.71
N GLN A 319 8.05 -3.67 -2.88
CA GLN A 319 7.28 -2.99 -3.92
C GLN A 319 7.61 -3.57 -5.30
N ARG A 320 6.59 -3.66 -6.16
CA ARG A 320 6.81 -3.92 -7.59
C ARG A 320 7.60 -2.78 -8.22
N GLU A 321 8.40 -3.07 -9.23
CA GLU A 321 9.32 -2.12 -9.86
C GLU A 321 8.65 -0.79 -10.24
N LYS A 322 7.45 -0.84 -10.86
CA LYS A 322 6.71 0.36 -11.24
C LYS A 322 6.41 1.27 -10.05
N LYS A 323 5.99 0.69 -8.92
CA LYS A 323 5.73 1.45 -7.69
C LYS A 323 7.00 2.00 -7.07
N LEU A 324 8.07 1.22 -7.10
CA LEU A 324 9.37 1.67 -6.63
C LEU A 324 9.87 2.86 -7.47
N LEU A 325 9.81 2.78 -8.80
CA LEU A 325 10.12 3.89 -9.71
C LEU A 325 9.26 5.12 -9.41
N GLN A 326 7.94 4.96 -9.28
CA GLN A 326 7.04 6.07 -8.92
C GLN A 326 7.41 6.72 -7.57
N SER A 327 7.78 5.92 -6.57
CA SER A 327 8.19 6.39 -5.24
C SER A 327 9.51 7.16 -5.29
N LEU A 328 10.52 6.61 -5.98
CA LEU A 328 11.84 7.23 -6.12
C LEU A 328 11.76 8.52 -6.96
N VAL A 329 11.08 8.48 -8.10
CA VAL A 329 10.85 9.66 -8.95
C VAL A 329 9.98 10.70 -8.24
N GLY A 330 8.97 10.27 -7.48
CA GLY A 330 8.17 11.16 -6.64
C GLY A 330 9.01 11.88 -5.59
N THR A 331 9.97 11.19 -4.98
CA THR A 331 10.93 11.77 -4.03
C THR A 331 11.85 12.79 -4.70
N LEU A 332 12.34 12.49 -5.92
CA LEU A 332 13.14 13.43 -6.71
C LEU A 332 12.33 14.70 -7.04
N ASN A 333 11.10 14.54 -7.56
CA ASN A 333 10.21 15.65 -7.89
C ASN A 333 9.76 16.47 -6.68
N GLY A 334 9.76 15.88 -5.47
CA GLY A 334 9.51 16.62 -4.23
C GLY A 334 10.51 17.74 -3.94
N ASN A 335 11.63 17.79 -4.67
CA ASN A 335 12.63 18.87 -4.61
C ASN A 335 12.34 20.03 -5.57
N ILE A 336 11.39 19.88 -6.50
CA ILE A 336 11.03 20.90 -7.47
C ILE A 336 9.90 21.74 -6.87
N GLY A 337 10.25 22.95 -6.41
CA GLY A 337 9.30 23.94 -5.91
C GLY A 337 8.68 24.77 -7.03
N ALA A 338 7.67 25.57 -6.66
CA ALA A 338 7.03 26.49 -7.59
C ALA A 338 8.03 27.55 -8.10
N GLY A 339 8.24 27.60 -9.41
CA GLY A 339 9.18 28.53 -10.06
C GLY A 339 10.63 28.07 -10.11
N ASP A 340 10.95 26.89 -9.56
CA ASP A 340 12.26 26.27 -9.73
C ASP A 340 12.43 25.81 -11.19
N ASP A 341 13.68 25.78 -11.68
CA ASP A 341 14.04 25.19 -12.97
C ASP A 341 14.25 23.68 -12.80
N PRO A 342 13.35 22.82 -13.34
CA PRO A 342 13.44 21.38 -13.19
C PRO A 342 14.75 20.79 -13.72
N GLU A 343 15.34 21.39 -14.76
CA GLU A 343 16.60 20.93 -15.35
C GLU A 343 17.77 21.19 -14.39
N ALA A 344 17.80 22.36 -13.73
CA ALA A 344 18.79 22.68 -12.73
C ALA A 344 18.67 21.78 -11.48
N ILE A 345 17.43 21.46 -11.06
CA ILE A 345 17.19 20.53 -9.94
C ILE A 345 17.63 19.11 -10.31
N ALA A 346 17.26 18.63 -11.50
CA ALA A 346 17.68 17.33 -12.01
C ALA A 346 19.22 17.21 -12.05
N ALA A 347 19.91 18.22 -12.59
CA ALA A 347 21.36 18.27 -12.64
C ALA A 347 22.04 18.27 -11.25
N SER A 348 21.33 18.69 -10.20
CA SER A 348 21.85 18.69 -8.82
C SER A 348 21.63 17.36 -8.08
N LEU A 349 20.69 16.53 -8.56
CA LEU A 349 20.27 15.29 -7.88
C LEU A 349 20.64 14.02 -8.64
N LEU A 350 20.86 14.11 -9.95
CA LEU A 350 21.09 12.99 -10.85
C LEU A 350 22.51 13.01 -11.41
N HIS A 351 22.91 11.88 -11.97
CA HIS A 351 24.25 11.66 -12.51
C HIS A 351 24.28 11.72 -14.04
N LYS A 352 25.44 12.03 -14.60
CA LYS A 352 25.78 11.98 -16.04
C LYS A 352 27.20 11.47 -16.21
N GLY A 353 27.44 10.64 -17.24
CA GLY A 353 28.72 9.96 -17.41
C GLY A 353 29.00 8.93 -16.32
N ALA A 354 30.21 8.38 -16.28
CA ALA A 354 30.57 7.43 -15.24
C ALA A 354 30.67 8.12 -13.87
N ASP A 355 30.02 7.55 -12.86
CA ASP A 355 30.02 8.09 -11.50
C ASP A 355 29.97 6.98 -10.45
N THR A 356 30.10 7.36 -9.18
CA THR A 356 30.09 6.47 -8.03
C THR A 356 29.12 6.93 -6.95
N TYR A 357 28.53 5.98 -6.23
CA TYR A 357 27.72 6.25 -5.04
C TYR A 357 28.30 5.48 -3.85
N THR A 358 28.61 6.19 -2.77
CA THR A 358 29.17 5.60 -1.56
C THR A 358 28.16 5.59 -0.42
N LEU A 359 27.79 4.39 0.03
CA LEU A 359 27.06 4.20 1.28
C LEU A 359 28.06 4.18 2.44
N ASN A 360 27.94 5.14 3.34
CA ASN A 360 28.73 5.20 4.57
C ASN A 360 28.04 4.46 5.70
N TYR A 361 28.84 3.75 6.50
CA TYR A 361 28.43 2.96 7.66
C TYR A 361 27.30 1.97 7.32
N PRO A 362 27.47 1.09 6.33
CA PRO A 362 26.49 0.04 6.05
C PRO A 362 26.39 -0.93 7.24
N SER A 363 25.27 -1.63 7.34
CA SER A 363 25.04 -2.69 8.32
C SER A 363 25.63 -4.00 7.82
N PHE A 364 26.32 -4.76 8.68
CA PHE A 364 26.72 -6.14 8.36
C PHE A 364 25.55 -7.13 8.38
N TYR A 365 24.40 -6.68 8.86
CA TYR A 365 23.27 -7.54 9.21
C TYR A 365 22.05 -7.28 8.32
N ASP A 366 22.22 -6.42 7.32
CA ASP A 366 21.21 -6.11 6.32
C ASP A 366 21.80 -6.32 4.93
N GLU A 367 20.99 -6.81 4.01
CA GLU A 367 21.34 -6.88 2.59
C GLU A 367 20.93 -5.58 1.89
N TYR A 368 21.75 -5.13 0.96
CA TYR A 368 21.49 -3.94 0.16
C TYR A 368 21.34 -4.31 -1.32
N VAL A 369 20.68 -3.42 -2.06
CA VAL A 369 20.57 -3.49 -3.51
C VAL A 369 20.97 -2.13 -4.08
N ALA A 370 21.94 -2.13 -4.99
CA ALA A 370 22.22 -0.97 -5.81
C ALA A 370 21.09 -0.82 -6.83
N VAL A 371 20.52 0.38 -6.95
CA VAL A 371 19.39 0.70 -7.82
C VAL A 371 19.79 1.80 -8.77
N VAL A 372 19.73 1.50 -10.07
CA VAL A 372 20.12 2.42 -11.14
C VAL A 372 19.04 2.44 -12.23
N PHE A 373 18.62 3.62 -12.67
CA PHE A 373 17.69 3.76 -13.80
C PHE A 373 17.86 5.11 -14.49
N GLY A 374 17.59 5.16 -15.80
CA GLY A 374 17.66 6.37 -16.60
C GLY A 374 16.56 7.37 -16.24
N CYS A 375 16.85 8.66 -16.40
CA CYS A 375 15.96 9.75 -16.06
C CYS A 375 15.97 10.83 -17.15
N ALA A 376 14.87 11.54 -17.28
CA ALA A 376 14.75 12.73 -18.12
C ALA A 376 13.86 13.78 -17.45
N VAL A 377 14.00 15.04 -17.85
CA VAL A 377 13.04 16.09 -17.51
C VAL A 377 12.01 16.19 -18.63
N SER A 378 10.74 15.98 -18.29
CA SER A 378 9.62 16.04 -19.23
C SER A 378 8.44 16.75 -18.59
N ASN A 379 7.85 17.72 -19.30
CA ASN A 379 6.72 18.53 -18.82
C ASN A 379 6.93 19.17 -17.43
N GLY A 380 8.18 19.54 -17.13
CA GLY A 380 8.55 20.18 -15.86
C GLY A 380 8.77 19.22 -14.69
N PHE A 381 8.80 17.92 -14.94
CA PHE A 381 9.02 16.87 -13.93
C PHE A 381 10.15 15.94 -14.35
N ILE A 382 10.84 15.37 -13.37
CA ILE A 382 11.74 14.23 -13.58
C ILE A 382 10.87 12.98 -13.81
N VAL A 383 11.20 12.19 -14.82
CA VAL A 383 10.56 10.91 -15.15
C VAL A 383 11.63 9.83 -15.33
N SER A 384 11.29 8.58 -15.01
CA SER A 384 12.13 7.42 -15.33
C SER A 384 12.06 7.10 -16.83
N THR A 385 13.20 6.78 -17.44
CA THR A 385 13.29 6.42 -18.87
C THR A 385 13.64 4.96 -19.13
N THR A 386 14.05 4.23 -18.10
CA THR A 386 14.35 2.79 -18.16
C THR A 386 13.77 2.04 -16.96
N PRO A 387 13.63 0.70 -17.05
CA PRO A 387 13.51 -0.17 -15.89
C PRO A 387 14.71 -0.04 -14.93
N ILE A 388 14.60 -0.66 -13.75
CA ILE A 388 15.67 -0.67 -12.77
C ILE A 388 16.73 -1.71 -13.15
N THR A 389 17.97 -1.26 -13.29
CA THR A 389 19.15 -2.13 -13.19
C THR A 389 19.52 -2.26 -11.72
N SER A 390 19.53 -3.49 -11.21
CA SER A 390 19.84 -3.77 -9.81
C SER A 390 21.04 -4.70 -9.63
N LEU A 391 21.78 -4.51 -8.54
CA LEU A 391 22.90 -5.38 -8.16
C LEU A 391 22.86 -5.60 -6.64
N PRO A 392 22.74 -6.85 -6.15
CA PRO A 392 22.84 -7.15 -4.72
C PRO A 392 24.21 -6.77 -4.15
N VAL A 393 24.20 -6.21 -2.94
CA VAL A 393 25.39 -5.74 -2.24
C VAL A 393 25.33 -6.20 -0.79
N SER A 394 26.35 -6.93 -0.38
CA SER A 394 26.54 -7.35 1.01
C SER A 394 27.86 -6.83 1.56
N ILE A 395 27.87 -6.67 2.88
CA ILE A 395 29.04 -6.37 3.67
C ILE A 395 28.96 -7.23 4.93
N ASP A 396 30.08 -7.78 5.38
CA ASP A 396 30.11 -8.62 6.57
C ASP A 396 31.31 -8.28 7.47
N ALA A 397 31.31 -8.88 8.66
CA ALA A 397 32.27 -8.61 9.72
C ALA A 397 33.71 -9.04 9.39
N SER A 398 33.94 -9.86 8.34
CA SER A 398 35.29 -10.23 7.90
C SER A 398 36.12 -9.04 7.40
N LEU A 399 35.46 -7.93 7.04
CA LEU A 399 36.12 -6.69 6.64
C LEU A 399 36.64 -5.87 7.83
N LEU A 400 36.29 -6.24 9.07
CA LEU A 400 36.86 -5.61 10.25
C LEU A 400 38.37 -5.84 10.31
N PRO A 401 39.18 -4.82 10.66
CA PRO A 401 40.62 -4.98 10.77
C PRO A 401 41.02 -5.99 11.86
N ASP A 402 42.14 -6.69 11.66
CA ASP A 402 42.67 -7.68 12.63
C ASP A 402 42.92 -7.10 14.04
N ASN A 403 43.15 -5.79 14.15
CA ASN A 403 43.36 -5.10 15.43
C ASN A 403 42.07 -4.69 16.14
N THR A 404 40.90 -5.17 15.70
CA THR A 404 39.62 -4.89 16.35
C THR A 404 39.58 -5.49 17.75
N ASP A 405 39.36 -4.66 18.75
CA ASP A 405 39.30 -5.07 20.16
C ASP A 405 38.05 -5.96 20.39
N PRO A 406 38.17 -7.14 21.01
CA PRO A 406 37.02 -7.98 21.37
C PRO A 406 35.98 -7.26 22.26
N LEU A 407 36.41 -6.32 23.10
CA LEU A 407 35.53 -5.45 23.90
C LEU A 407 34.77 -4.43 23.04
N TYR A 408 35.35 -4.02 21.91
CA TYR A 408 34.65 -3.21 20.91
C TYR A 408 33.66 -4.08 20.11
N LYS A 409 34.16 -5.21 19.59
CA LYS A 409 33.41 -6.11 18.70
C LYS A 409 32.09 -6.57 19.32
N ARG A 410 32.04 -6.88 20.63
CA ARG A 410 30.82 -7.37 21.31
C ARG A 410 29.61 -6.43 21.23
N TRP A 411 29.82 -5.12 21.02
CA TRP A 411 28.73 -4.16 20.90
C TRP A 411 28.11 -4.13 19.51
N LEU A 412 28.83 -4.57 18.48
CA LEU A 412 28.31 -4.66 17.12
C LEU A 412 27.20 -5.73 17.07
N GLY A 413 26.12 -5.45 16.34
CA GLY A 413 25.01 -6.39 16.24
C GLY A 413 23.64 -5.72 16.17
N LYS A 414 22.60 -6.55 16.16
CA LYS A 414 21.22 -6.12 16.40
C LYS A 414 20.88 -6.31 17.87
N TRP A 415 20.23 -5.31 18.46
CA TRP A 415 19.90 -5.28 19.88
C TRP A 415 18.43 -4.90 20.06
N ARG A 416 17.74 -5.62 20.95
CA ARG A 416 16.46 -5.20 21.50
C ARG A 416 16.72 -4.26 22.67
N VAL A 417 16.11 -3.09 22.63
CA VAL A 417 16.21 -2.06 23.67
C VAL A 417 14.83 -1.88 24.30
N THR A 418 14.75 -2.01 25.62
CA THR A 418 13.51 -1.83 26.37
C THR A 418 13.69 -0.72 27.39
N SER A 419 12.83 0.29 27.33
CA SER A 419 12.82 1.37 28.32
C SER A 419 12.14 0.92 29.62
N THR A 420 12.48 1.57 30.73
CA THR A 420 11.78 1.35 32.01
C THR A 420 10.34 1.89 31.96
N THR A 421 10.15 3.04 31.31
CA THR A 421 8.87 3.72 31.20
C THR A 421 8.82 4.58 29.93
N SER A 422 7.76 5.36 29.78
CA SER A 422 7.51 6.28 28.66
C SER A 422 6.83 7.55 29.16
N GLN A 423 6.84 8.61 28.35
CA GLN A 423 6.44 9.95 28.81
C GLN A 423 4.93 10.15 28.97
N VAL A 424 4.10 9.34 28.31
CA VAL A 424 2.65 9.50 28.26
C VAL A 424 1.97 8.28 28.87
N ASN A 425 2.35 7.08 28.45
CA ASN A 425 1.67 5.86 28.89
C ASN A 425 2.27 5.27 30.17
N GLU A 426 3.40 5.80 30.63
CA GLU A 426 4.13 5.35 31.82
C GLU A 426 4.53 3.85 31.79
N ALA A 427 4.49 3.24 30.60
CA ALA A 427 4.78 1.82 30.37
C ALA A 427 6.11 1.62 29.61
N PRO A 428 6.77 0.45 29.75
CA PRO A 428 7.94 0.07 28.95
C PRO A 428 7.67 0.14 27.45
N VAL A 429 8.64 0.65 26.70
CA VAL A 429 8.60 0.70 25.24
C VAL A 429 9.82 -0.05 24.70
N THR A 430 9.55 -0.99 23.80
CA THR A 430 10.57 -1.84 23.18
C THR A 430 10.80 -1.44 21.72
N PHE A 431 12.05 -1.32 21.31
CA PHE A 431 12.46 -1.08 19.93
C PHE A 431 13.79 -1.77 19.63
N GLU A 432 14.09 -1.96 18.37
CA GLU A 432 15.35 -2.58 17.93
C GLU A 432 16.33 -1.52 17.42
N VAL A 433 17.61 -1.74 17.70
CA VAL A 433 18.71 -0.92 17.18
C VAL A 433 19.78 -1.78 16.54
N ILE A 434 20.46 -1.22 15.55
CA ILE A 434 21.61 -1.83 14.90
C ILE A 434 22.84 -1.01 15.26
N VAL A 435 23.81 -1.65 15.90
CA VAL A 435 25.11 -1.05 16.22
C VAL A 435 26.11 -1.45 15.15
N LYS A 436 26.56 -0.45 14.38
CA LYS A 436 27.47 -0.59 13.25
C LYS A 436 28.82 0.02 13.59
N PRO A 437 29.91 -0.42 12.95
CA PRO A 437 31.22 0.17 13.20
C PRO A 437 31.29 1.61 12.66
N GLY A 438 31.77 2.53 13.51
CA GLY A 438 32.14 3.88 13.10
C GLY A 438 33.61 3.91 12.70
N THR A 439 34.45 4.32 13.64
CA THR A 439 35.90 4.08 13.61
C THR A 439 36.20 2.93 14.56
N VAL A 440 36.83 1.86 14.07
CA VAL A 440 37.22 0.69 14.88
C VAL A 440 37.95 1.13 16.15
N ASN A 441 37.58 0.53 17.29
CA ASN A 441 38.11 0.82 18.62
C ASN A 441 37.94 2.28 19.07
N SER A 442 37.00 3.03 18.50
CA SER A 442 36.79 4.44 18.85
C SER A 442 35.34 4.87 18.84
N SER A 443 34.55 4.47 17.83
CA SER A 443 33.16 4.91 17.71
C SER A 443 32.26 3.90 17.00
N TYR A 444 30.96 4.08 17.19
CA TYR A 444 29.88 3.30 16.58
C TYR A 444 28.83 4.21 15.95
N MET A 445 28.03 3.63 15.06
CA MET A 445 26.81 4.21 14.51
C MET A 445 25.62 3.35 14.88
N ILE A 446 24.64 3.93 15.58
CA ILE A 446 23.46 3.23 16.10
C ILE A 446 22.24 3.67 15.31
N ARG A 447 21.69 2.77 14.49
CA ARG A 447 20.43 2.96 13.75
C ARG A 447 19.26 2.37 14.53
N GLY A 448 18.06 2.88 14.31
CA GLY A 448 16.81 2.32 14.86
C GLY A 448 16.34 2.97 16.15
N TRP A 449 17.06 3.97 16.69
CA TRP A 449 16.77 4.50 18.01
C TRP A 449 15.37 5.14 18.15
N GLY A 450 14.64 4.70 19.19
CA GLY A 450 13.37 5.28 19.62
C GLY A 450 12.22 5.02 18.64
N ILE A 451 11.13 5.77 18.83
CA ILE A 451 9.83 5.47 18.21
C ILE A 451 9.54 6.25 16.91
N THR A 452 10.45 7.13 16.51
CA THR A 452 10.22 8.04 15.37
C THR A 452 10.73 7.43 14.06
N ILE A 453 10.14 7.81 12.93
CA ILE A 453 10.61 7.37 11.61
C ILE A 453 12.07 7.77 11.34
N TYR A 454 12.54 8.85 11.97
CA TYR A 454 13.91 9.34 11.83
C TYR A 454 14.95 8.36 12.35
N GLY A 455 14.61 7.56 13.37
CA GLY A 455 15.55 6.56 13.87
C GLY A 455 15.88 5.47 12.84
N ASN A 456 15.02 5.22 11.85
CA ASN A 456 15.34 4.30 10.74
C ASN A 456 16.22 4.94 9.66
N ARG A 457 16.21 6.27 9.57
CA ARG A 457 16.91 7.03 8.53
C ARG A 457 18.30 7.50 8.97
N TYR A 458 18.45 7.78 10.26
CA TYR A 458 19.61 8.48 10.81
C TYR A 458 20.31 7.68 11.91
N ASP A 459 21.64 7.73 11.88
CA ASP A 459 22.47 7.05 12.87
C ASP A 459 22.84 7.98 14.03
N LEU A 460 22.75 7.44 15.25
CA LEU A 460 23.35 8.06 16.43
C LEU A 460 24.83 7.64 16.52
N ARG A 461 25.72 8.61 16.62
CA ARG A 461 27.13 8.31 16.92
C ARG A 461 27.29 7.98 18.41
N ALA A 462 27.97 6.89 18.73
CA ALA A 462 28.41 6.55 20.08
C ALA A 462 29.94 6.38 20.11
N TYR A 463 30.57 6.51 21.26
CA TYR A 463 32.01 6.31 21.41
C TYR A 463 32.31 5.04 22.20
N TYR A 464 33.42 4.39 21.87
CA TYR A 464 33.92 3.24 22.59
C TYR A 464 34.82 3.68 23.74
N GLN A 465 34.60 3.10 24.91
CA GLN A 465 35.49 3.22 26.06
C GLN A 465 35.74 1.84 26.65
N ALA A 466 37.00 1.42 26.67
CA ALA A 466 37.42 0.16 27.29
C ALA A 466 37.25 0.18 28.82
N SER A 467 37.26 1.38 29.42
CA SER A 467 37.01 1.61 30.84
C SER A 467 36.17 2.87 31.04
N TYR A 468 35.27 2.84 32.01
CA TYR A 468 34.39 3.96 32.34
C TYR A 468 34.45 4.30 33.83
N ASN A 469 34.66 5.57 34.17
CA ASN A 469 34.75 6.06 35.55
C ASN A 469 35.72 5.29 36.48
N GLY A 470 36.80 4.72 35.91
CA GLY A 470 37.81 3.97 36.67
C GLY A 470 37.46 2.49 36.91
N ALA A 471 36.32 2.00 36.42
CA ALA A 471 36.00 0.57 36.35
C ALA A 471 36.45 0.00 34.99
N SER A 472 36.88 -1.27 34.97
CA SER A 472 37.30 -2.00 33.76
C SER A 472 36.15 -2.40 32.85
N THR A 473 34.93 -1.91 33.10
CA THR A 473 33.75 -2.28 32.35
C THR A 473 33.67 -1.50 31.04
N PRO A 474 33.57 -2.18 29.88
CA PRO A 474 33.45 -1.51 28.59
C PRO A 474 32.12 -0.77 28.48
N ALA A 475 32.17 0.43 27.91
CA ALA A 475 31.05 1.34 27.82
C ALA A 475 30.87 1.95 26.43
N ILE A 476 29.63 2.30 26.13
CA ILE A 476 29.24 3.07 24.94
C ILE A 476 28.57 4.40 25.31
N PRO A 477 29.33 5.43 25.69
CA PRO A 477 28.80 6.79 25.82
C PRO A 477 28.20 7.31 24.51
N ILE A 478 26.98 7.84 24.60
CA ILE A 478 26.31 8.60 23.54
C ILE A 478 26.43 10.10 23.87
N PRO A 479 27.19 10.89 23.07
CA PRO A 479 27.35 12.34 23.23
C PRO A 479 26.07 13.10 22.89
N LYS A 480 25.98 14.35 23.38
CA LYS A 480 24.75 15.15 23.34
C LYS A 480 24.30 15.67 21.96
N SER A 481 25.10 15.60 20.90
CA SER A 481 24.63 15.77 19.51
C SER A 481 25.80 15.62 18.54
N THR A 482 25.61 14.88 17.45
CA THR A 482 26.17 15.25 16.16
C THR A 482 25.02 15.86 15.39
N GLY A 483 25.03 17.18 15.16
CA GLY A 483 24.01 17.80 14.31
C GLY A 483 24.04 17.12 12.94
N ILE A 484 22.93 16.54 12.51
CA ILE A 484 22.76 16.08 11.13
C ILE A 484 22.02 17.20 10.40
N LEU A 485 22.55 17.63 9.26
CA LEU A 485 21.98 18.69 8.44
C LEU A 485 21.29 18.11 7.19
N TYR A 486 20.35 18.90 6.64
CA TYR A 486 19.79 18.90 5.26
C TYR A 486 18.63 17.90 4.98
N THR A 487 17.69 18.02 4.02
CA THR A 487 17.37 18.91 2.86
C THR A 487 15.86 19.29 2.85
N LYS A 488 15.36 19.97 1.80
CA LYS A 488 13.94 20.37 1.62
C LYS A 488 12.98 19.16 1.45
N THR A 489 13.47 18.03 0.94
CA THR A 489 12.72 16.79 0.64
C THR A 489 12.03 16.19 1.85
N ASP A 490 12.71 16.17 3.00
CA ASP A 490 12.17 15.62 4.26
C ASP A 490 10.97 16.41 4.81
N ASN A 491 10.73 17.62 4.29
CA ASN A 491 9.72 18.56 4.80
C ASN A 491 8.40 18.57 4.02
N ALA A 492 8.34 17.96 2.82
CA ALA A 492 7.19 18.01 1.92
C ALA A 492 5.93 17.30 2.47
N ILE A 493 6.08 16.31 3.36
CA ILE A 493 4.95 15.56 3.94
C ILE A 493 4.08 16.45 4.87
N TYR A 494 4.56 17.62 5.31
CA TYR A 494 3.91 18.42 6.36
C TYR A 494 3.72 19.91 6.04
N GLY A 495 3.89 20.33 4.78
CA GLY A 495 3.41 21.63 4.29
C GLY A 495 4.15 22.89 4.76
N TYR A 496 5.45 22.81 5.07
CA TYR A 496 6.26 23.98 5.46
C TYR A 496 7.51 24.16 4.60
N ASP A 497 7.66 25.37 4.04
CA ASP A 497 8.84 25.82 3.27
C ASP A 497 10.01 26.14 4.22
N GLY A 498 11.05 25.32 4.22
CA GLY A 498 12.32 25.59 4.93
C GLY A 498 13.17 24.35 5.15
N VAL A 499 14.48 24.50 5.34
CA VAL A 499 15.41 23.42 5.72
C VAL A 499 15.60 23.46 7.24
N TYR A 500 15.29 22.36 7.93
CA TYR A 500 15.32 22.31 9.40
C TYR A 500 16.25 21.17 9.86
N PRO A 501 17.20 21.42 10.76
CA PRO A 501 18.11 20.38 11.21
C PRO A 501 17.39 19.33 12.06
N ILE A 502 17.69 18.06 11.79
CA ILE A 502 17.32 16.95 12.68
C ILE A 502 18.37 16.87 13.80
N ARG A 503 17.90 16.94 15.04
CA ARG A 503 18.75 16.90 16.24
C ARG A 503 18.29 15.78 17.16
N THR A 504 19.16 15.41 18.10
CA THR A 504 18.81 14.58 19.23
C THR A 504 18.29 15.45 20.36
N ARG A 505 17.07 15.19 20.81
CA ARG A 505 16.50 15.81 22.01
C ARG A 505 16.76 14.87 23.15
N TYR A 506 17.17 15.46 24.27
CA TYR A 506 17.26 14.75 25.53
C TYR A 506 16.22 15.31 26.47
N SER A 507 15.66 14.38 27.20
CA SER A 507 14.45 14.60 27.96
C SER A 507 14.72 14.11 29.37
N ARG A 508 14.63 15.00 30.36
CA ARG A 508 14.85 14.67 31.77
C ARG A 508 13.52 14.68 32.51
N ILE A 509 13.29 13.63 33.30
CA ILE A 509 12.24 13.58 34.31
C ILE A 509 12.89 13.66 35.68
N THR A 510 12.45 14.63 36.49
CA THR A 510 12.87 14.72 37.89
C THR A 510 12.00 13.79 38.72
N HIS A 511 12.56 12.71 39.27
CA HIS A 511 11.80 11.65 39.95
C HIS A 511 10.99 12.16 41.16
N SER A 512 11.45 13.23 41.83
CA SER A 512 10.77 13.79 43.01
C SER A 512 9.53 14.62 42.68
N THR A 513 9.39 15.12 41.45
CA THR A 513 8.29 16.03 41.06
C THR A 513 7.52 15.57 39.83
N GLY A 514 8.01 14.55 39.11
CA GLY A 514 7.49 14.16 37.80
C GLY A 514 7.69 15.23 36.72
N ALA A 515 8.38 16.33 37.05
CA ALA A 515 8.50 17.47 36.15
C ALA A 515 9.41 17.15 34.98
N TYR A 516 8.88 17.40 33.80
CA TYR A 516 9.56 17.16 32.54
C TYR A 516 10.34 18.39 32.10
N SER A 517 11.59 18.20 31.72
CA SER A 517 12.40 19.23 31.07
C SER A 517 13.13 18.67 29.87
N SER A 518 12.90 19.24 28.70
CA SER A 518 13.71 18.94 27.52
C SER A 518 14.78 19.99 27.33
N PHE A 519 15.94 19.54 26.89
CA PHE A 519 17.05 20.44 26.62
C PHE A 519 17.80 20.03 25.36
N THR A 520 18.32 21.05 24.69
CA THR A 520 19.37 20.95 23.67
C THR A 520 20.60 21.69 24.21
N THR A 521 21.82 21.24 23.90
CA THR A 521 23.03 22.01 24.26
C THR A 521 24.18 21.65 23.33
N THR A 522 25.22 22.48 23.33
CA THR A 522 26.43 22.38 22.51
C THR A 522 27.62 21.69 23.22
N GLN A 523 27.43 21.18 24.44
CA GLN A 523 28.48 20.56 25.25
C GLN A 523 28.74 19.09 24.85
N THR A 524 29.99 18.66 24.92
CA THR A 524 30.49 17.36 24.45
C THR A 524 30.33 16.19 25.43
N SER A 525 29.90 16.44 26.68
CA SER A 525 29.77 15.39 27.69
C SER A 525 28.67 14.37 27.34
N PRO A 526 28.90 13.06 27.55
CA PRO A 526 27.89 12.04 27.29
C PRO A 526 26.67 12.22 28.18
N LYS A 527 25.48 11.90 27.63
CA LYS A 527 24.21 11.98 28.37
C LYS A 527 23.52 10.65 28.55
N LEU A 528 23.82 9.69 27.71
CA LEU A 528 23.52 8.29 27.95
C LEU A 528 24.81 7.49 27.90
N VAL A 529 24.94 6.50 28.76
CA VAL A 529 26.08 5.59 28.79
C VAL A 529 25.54 4.18 28.93
N GLY A 530 25.81 3.35 27.93
CA GLY A 530 25.60 1.91 28.01
C GLY A 530 26.78 1.26 28.70
N ILE A 531 26.51 0.39 29.66
CA ILE A 531 27.49 -0.45 30.33
C ILE A 531 27.15 -1.90 29.99
N TYR A 532 28.14 -2.62 29.46
CA TYR A 532 28.00 -4.03 29.12
C TYR A 532 28.00 -4.87 30.41
N ASP A 533 27.15 -5.89 30.48
CA ASP A 533 27.16 -6.84 31.58
C ASP A 533 28.26 -7.90 31.35
N GLU A 534 29.30 -7.87 32.18
CA GLU A 534 30.40 -8.85 32.08
C GLU A 534 30.00 -10.25 32.57
N ALA A 535 28.92 -10.37 33.36
CA ALA A 535 28.43 -11.65 33.85
C ALA A 535 27.45 -12.31 32.86
N GLN A 536 26.79 -11.53 32.01
CA GLN A 536 25.80 -12.02 31.04
C GLN A 536 26.14 -11.52 29.63
N ALA A 537 26.71 -12.39 28.81
CA ALA A 537 26.98 -12.06 27.41
C ALA A 537 25.70 -11.65 26.67
N GLY A 538 25.79 -10.62 25.83
CA GLY A 538 24.66 -10.08 25.09
C GLY A 538 23.71 -9.22 25.93
N GLN A 539 24.09 -8.82 27.15
CA GLN A 539 23.29 -7.94 28.00
C GLN A 539 24.00 -6.62 28.27
N ALA A 540 23.25 -5.52 28.28
CA ALA A 540 23.75 -4.22 28.68
C ALA A 540 22.65 -3.36 29.33
N THR A 541 23.06 -2.38 30.13
CA THR A 541 22.16 -1.38 30.70
C THR A 541 22.63 0.02 30.33
N MET A 542 21.73 0.85 29.83
CA MET A 542 22.01 2.24 29.48
C MET A 542 21.29 3.22 30.41
N TYR A 543 22.05 4.15 30.98
CA TYR A 543 21.56 5.14 31.94
C TYR A 543 22.07 6.56 31.64
N GLY A 544 21.47 7.56 32.31
CA GLY A 544 21.87 8.95 32.17
C GLY A 544 23.21 9.27 32.83
N SER A 545 24.18 9.84 32.10
CA SER A 545 25.49 10.22 32.68
C SER A 545 25.48 11.62 33.31
N GLY A 546 26.08 11.74 34.50
CA GLY A 546 26.12 12.98 35.29
C GLY A 546 24.85 13.25 36.11
N TYR A 547 23.93 12.29 36.17
CA TYR A 547 22.78 12.32 37.05
C TYR A 547 23.06 11.32 38.17
N ASN A 548 23.14 11.82 39.41
CA ASN A 548 23.48 10.99 40.56
C ASN A 548 22.50 9.81 40.65
N THR A 549 23.08 8.64 40.97
CA THR A 549 22.43 7.39 41.34
C THR A 549 20.96 7.56 41.78
N GLY A 550 20.02 7.27 40.86
CA GLY A 550 18.64 6.94 41.19
C GLY A 550 17.59 8.07 41.24
N THR A 551 17.80 9.26 40.67
CA THR A 551 16.78 10.36 40.77
C THR A 551 16.36 11.08 39.48
N ASP A 552 17.03 10.88 38.35
CA ASP A 552 16.64 11.50 37.08
C ASP A 552 16.60 10.47 35.94
N TYR A 553 15.50 10.44 35.19
CA TYR A 553 15.38 9.61 34.00
C TYR A 553 15.72 10.38 32.73
N VAL A 554 16.37 9.74 31.77
CA VAL A 554 16.78 10.36 30.49
C VAL A 554 16.19 9.59 29.31
N GLY A 555 15.42 10.28 28.48
CA GLY A 555 15.04 9.83 27.12
C GLY A 555 15.90 10.49 26.06
N ILE A 556 15.99 9.85 24.89
CA ILE A 556 16.58 10.45 23.67
C ILE A 556 15.73 10.10 22.45
N GLU A 557 15.57 11.08 21.57
CA GLU A 557 14.78 10.98 20.34
C GLU A 557 15.30 11.92 19.26
N PHE A 558 15.08 11.56 18.00
CA PHE A 558 15.31 12.46 16.87
C PHE A 558 14.13 13.41 16.69
N PHE A 559 14.41 14.69 16.44
CA PHE A 559 13.38 15.71 16.25
C PHE A 559 13.86 16.81 15.30
N ARG A 560 12.89 17.55 14.74
CA ARG A 560 13.12 18.71 13.87
C ARG A 560 13.22 20.00 14.70
N TRP A 561 14.26 20.80 14.47
CA TRP A 561 14.47 22.09 15.16
C TRP A 561 14.07 23.27 14.27
N THR A 562 13.21 24.18 14.77
CA THR A 562 12.79 25.42 14.09
C THR A 562 13.29 26.66 14.83
N GLU A 563 13.71 27.72 14.12
CA GLU A 563 14.41 28.89 14.72
C GLU A 563 13.50 30.02 15.24
N ASN A 564 12.17 29.97 15.07
CA ASN A 564 11.29 31.04 15.55
C ASN A 564 10.95 30.90 17.05
N GLN A 565 10.90 32.05 17.74
CA GLN A 565 10.93 32.28 19.21
C GLN A 565 9.82 31.64 20.07
N ALA A 566 9.09 30.66 19.59
CA ALA A 566 8.30 29.76 20.43
C ALA A 566 8.62 28.33 20.00
N SER A 567 9.46 27.65 20.79
CA SER A 567 9.99 26.31 20.54
C SER A 567 8.88 25.26 20.50
N TYR A 568 8.10 25.22 19.42
CA TYR A 568 7.08 24.21 19.19
C TYR A 568 7.70 23.05 18.42
N TYR A 569 7.96 21.98 19.18
CA TYR A 569 8.26 20.64 18.70
C TYR A 569 7.17 20.19 17.73
N THR A 570 7.46 20.11 16.44
CA THR A 570 6.58 19.35 15.54
C THR A 570 6.78 17.89 15.89
N SER A 571 5.74 17.24 16.41
CA SER A 571 5.76 15.80 16.67
C SER A 571 6.20 15.08 15.40
N PRO A 572 7.36 14.42 15.39
CA PRO A 572 7.79 13.69 14.19
C PRO A 572 6.79 12.56 13.89
N ALA A 573 6.74 12.13 12.63
CA ALA A 573 5.98 10.92 12.29
C ALA A 573 6.49 9.76 13.16
N VAL A 574 5.55 9.06 13.78
CA VAL A 574 5.84 7.94 14.67
C VAL A 574 5.75 6.66 13.84
N ARG A 575 6.63 5.70 14.13
CA ARG A 575 6.62 4.42 13.44
C ARG A 575 5.29 3.71 13.70
N PRO A 576 4.78 2.91 12.74
CA PRO A 576 3.65 2.03 12.99
C PRO A 576 3.86 1.21 14.27
N GLY A 577 2.80 1.05 15.08
CA GLY A 577 2.84 0.30 16.33
C GLY A 577 3.27 1.10 17.57
N TYR A 578 3.66 2.37 17.44
CA TYR A 578 4.04 3.22 18.57
C TYR A 578 3.07 4.39 18.80
N THR A 579 2.94 4.81 20.06
CA THR A 579 2.09 5.96 20.43
C THR A 579 2.80 7.28 20.15
N ALA A 580 2.12 8.20 19.46
CA ALA A 580 2.67 9.50 19.15
C ALA A 580 3.03 10.30 20.40
N LYS A 581 4.24 10.88 20.43
CA LYS A 581 4.82 11.64 21.56
C LYS A 581 5.09 10.85 22.84
N ASP A 582 4.84 9.54 22.86
CA ASP A 582 5.09 8.69 24.02
C ASP A 582 6.54 8.21 24.05
N PHE A 583 7.48 9.15 24.19
CA PHE A 583 8.89 8.84 24.01
C PHE A 583 9.43 7.95 25.14
N PRO A 584 10.32 7.00 24.82
CA PRO A 584 10.83 6.03 25.77
C PRO A 584 11.82 6.66 26.76
N VAL A 585 11.76 6.21 28.01
CA VAL A 585 12.50 6.78 29.14
C VAL A 585 13.28 5.69 29.88
N GLY A 586 14.60 5.91 29.98
CA GLY A 586 15.50 4.94 30.60
C GLY A 586 15.36 4.83 32.12
N PRO A 587 16.15 3.99 32.81
CA PRO A 587 17.21 3.15 32.24
C PRO A 587 16.68 2.20 31.17
N PHE A 588 17.54 1.88 30.20
CA PHE A 588 17.20 0.99 29.11
C PHE A 588 17.96 -0.32 29.29
N THR A 589 17.25 -1.44 29.21
CA THR A 589 17.86 -2.77 29.10
C THR A 589 18.10 -3.08 27.64
N TRP A 590 19.22 -3.74 27.35
CA TRP A 590 19.64 -4.11 26.01
C TRP A 590 19.92 -5.60 25.97
N VAL A 591 19.25 -6.29 25.06
CA VAL A 591 19.42 -7.73 24.81
C VAL A 591 19.91 -7.90 23.37
N GLN A 592 21.07 -8.52 23.18
CA GLN A 592 21.62 -8.77 21.86
C GLN A 592 20.82 -9.86 21.15
N LEU A 593 20.38 -9.56 19.94
CA LEU A 593 19.61 -10.47 19.08
C LEU A 593 20.53 -11.13 18.05
N ILE A 594 21.42 -10.34 17.46
CA ILE A 594 22.41 -10.81 16.50
C ILE A 594 23.77 -10.30 16.95
N ASP A 595 24.75 -11.19 17.02
CA ASP A 595 26.12 -10.84 17.40
C ASP A 595 26.90 -10.16 16.25
N ALA A 596 28.15 -9.82 16.52
CA ALA A 596 29.01 -9.16 15.55
C ALA A 596 29.25 -9.98 14.27
N ASP A 597 29.22 -11.31 14.36
CA ASP A 597 29.50 -12.25 13.28
C ASP A 597 28.23 -12.67 12.53
N GLY A 598 27.07 -12.11 12.90
CA GLY A 598 25.78 -12.38 12.25
C GLY A 598 25.03 -13.57 12.81
N ASN A 599 25.47 -14.15 13.94
CA ASN A 599 24.78 -15.28 14.56
C ASN A 599 23.53 -14.82 15.32
N ASP A 600 22.41 -15.50 15.11
CA ASP A 600 21.16 -15.27 15.84
C ASP A 600 21.22 -15.89 17.25
N LEU A 601 21.14 -15.03 18.26
CA LEU A 601 21.21 -15.39 19.68
C LEU A 601 19.83 -15.67 20.30
N THR A 602 18.74 -15.47 19.56
CA THR A 602 17.37 -15.64 20.06
C THR A 602 16.94 -17.11 20.18
N THR A 603 17.63 -18.01 19.49
CA THR A 603 17.31 -19.45 19.42
C THR A 603 17.56 -20.25 20.72
N GLY A 604 18.07 -19.60 21.78
CA GLY A 604 18.34 -20.22 23.09
C GLY A 604 17.52 -19.71 24.27
N THR A 605 16.60 -18.76 24.06
CA THR A 605 15.77 -18.19 25.16
C THR A 605 14.34 -18.74 25.02
N PRO A 606 13.77 -19.43 26.04
CA PRO A 606 12.37 -19.83 26.00
C PRO A 606 11.49 -18.58 25.80
N ALA A 607 10.51 -18.66 24.91
CA ALA A 607 9.47 -17.65 24.82
C ALA A 607 8.76 -17.57 26.20
N GLU A 608 8.75 -16.40 26.82
CA GLU A 608 7.84 -16.07 27.93
C GLU A 608 6.47 -15.67 27.39
#